data_AF-A0A6A1W823-F1
#
_entry.id   AF-A0A6A1W823-F1
#
_cell.length_a   1.000
_cell.length_b   1.000
_cell.length_c   1.000
_cell.angle_alpha   90.00
_cell.angle_beta   90.00
_cell.angle_gamma   90.00
#
_symmetry.space_group_name_H-M   'P 1'
#
loop_
_entity.id
_entity.type
_entity.pdbx_description
1 polymer ?
#
loop_
_entity_poly.entity_id
_entity_poly.type
_entity_poly.pdbx_seq_one_letter_code
_entity_poly.pdbx_strand_id
1 'polypeptide(L)'
;MAITATTSGLLLAAARRSISSYPSLFKRSVRSFSNDATPEAIENKPASDLAIDLRGKRAFIAGLADTKGYGWAISKALAAAGAEILVGTSVLAFQKVNCSLLCRGSEEILQLPSGSRMKIHKVYALEAAIDNPEDVAYNEEVVQSVKHDWGSIDIIVHSIEECPEVVALIGGSAISLTYTASQSIIPGYGGGMTSAKAALESDTRVLAFEAGRRQGIRVNTISADPQRILGAKSSVFIDRMIEYSSTNAPLKKELSAEEVGNTAAFLASPLASAITGAVIHVDNGLNAMGAVLRSKNGIFR
;
A
#
# COMPACT_ATOMS: atom_id res chain seq x y z
N MET A 1 1.41 13.98 -28.90
CA MET A 1 1.86 12.58 -29.00
C MET A 1 1.17 11.84 -27.88
N ALA A 2 0.18 11.01 -28.25
CA ALA A 2 -0.82 10.45 -27.36
C ALA A 2 -0.31 9.16 -26.69
N ILE A 3 -0.16 9.16 -25.37
CA ILE A 3 0.15 7.97 -24.57
C ILE A 3 -0.66 8.11 -23.27
N THR A 4 -1.23 6.99 -22.78
CA THR A 4 -2.01 6.81 -21.53
C THR A 4 -3.54 6.95 -21.60
N ALA A 5 -4.18 6.34 -22.61
CA ALA A 5 -5.59 5.90 -22.50
C ALA A 5 -5.72 4.35 -22.45
N THR A 6 -4.61 3.63 -22.57
CA THR A 6 -4.60 2.16 -22.72
C THR A 6 -4.61 1.42 -21.38
N THR A 7 -4.06 2.01 -20.32
CA THR A 7 -3.94 1.39 -18.98
C THR A 7 -5.30 1.20 -18.29
N SER A 8 -6.21 2.17 -18.38
CA SER A 8 -7.59 2.01 -17.86
C SER A 8 -8.42 1.00 -18.66
N GLY A 9 -8.13 0.82 -19.95
CA GLY A 9 -8.80 -0.17 -20.81
C GLY A 9 -8.36 -1.61 -20.50
N LEU A 10 -7.09 -1.81 -20.16
CA LEU A 10 -6.54 -3.10 -19.73
C LEU A 10 -7.05 -3.52 -18.34
N LEU A 11 -7.21 -2.58 -17.39
CA LEU A 11 -7.83 -2.84 -16.09
C LEU A 11 -9.26 -3.39 -16.23
N LEU A 12 -10.07 -2.78 -17.12
CA LEU A 12 -11.43 -3.27 -17.39
C LEU A 12 -11.43 -4.60 -18.15
N ALA A 13 -10.45 -4.84 -19.01
CA ALA A 13 -10.35 -6.07 -19.81
C ALA A 13 -9.87 -7.27 -18.97
N ALA A 14 -8.92 -7.09 -18.05
CA ALA A 14 -8.47 -8.11 -17.11
C ALA A 14 -9.59 -8.47 -16.11
N ALA A 15 -10.30 -7.47 -15.59
CA ALA A 15 -11.51 -7.67 -14.80
C ALA A 15 -12.57 -8.45 -15.60
N ARG A 16 -12.81 -8.11 -16.88
CA ARG A 16 -13.76 -8.82 -17.76
C ARG A 16 -13.35 -10.24 -18.16
N ARG A 17 -12.05 -10.53 -18.33
CA ARG A 17 -11.56 -11.87 -18.72
C ARG A 17 -11.66 -12.88 -17.58
N SER A 18 -11.49 -12.45 -16.33
CA SER A 18 -11.71 -13.29 -15.15
C SER A 18 -13.21 -13.60 -14.89
N ILE A 19 -14.13 -12.81 -15.47
CA ILE A 19 -15.59 -12.91 -15.23
C ILE A 19 -16.30 -14.00 -16.05
N SER A 20 -15.70 -14.55 -17.12
CA SER A 20 -16.41 -15.38 -18.11
C SER A 20 -16.50 -16.89 -17.82
N SER A 21 -15.95 -17.41 -16.70
CA SER A 21 -15.72 -18.86 -16.57
C SER A 21 -16.02 -19.44 -15.20
N TYR A 22 -17.20 -19.21 -14.60
CA TYR A 22 -17.67 -20.10 -13.51
C TYR A 22 -19.20 -20.28 -13.51
N PRO A 23 -19.71 -21.52 -13.52
CA PRO A 23 -21.14 -21.78 -13.49
C PRO A 23 -21.72 -21.55 -12.09
N SER A 24 -22.98 -21.10 -12.08
CA SER A 24 -23.83 -20.88 -10.92
C SER A 24 -23.96 -22.11 -10.02
N LEU A 25 -23.52 -22.01 -8.76
CA LEU A 25 -23.89 -22.95 -7.70
C LEU A 25 -24.50 -22.21 -6.52
N PHE A 26 -25.79 -21.88 -6.68
CA PHE A 26 -26.70 -21.62 -5.58
C PHE A 26 -27.25 -22.96 -5.08
N LYS A 27 -26.86 -23.41 -3.88
CA LYS A 27 -27.66 -24.36 -3.09
C LYS A 27 -27.71 -23.91 -1.62
N ARG A 28 -28.94 -23.93 -1.11
CA ARG A 28 -29.46 -23.45 0.18
C ARG A 28 -29.11 -24.35 1.38
N SER A 29 -29.00 -23.70 2.54
CA SER A 29 -29.39 -24.14 3.91
C SER A 29 -28.53 -25.27 4.55
N VAL A 30 -28.21 -25.32 5.85
CA VAL A 30 -29.01 -25.17 7.09
C VAL A 30 -28.07 -24.89 8.28
N ARG A 31 -28.53 -24.17 9.32
CA ARG A 31 -27.85 -24.00 10.62
C ARG A 31 -28.12 -25.16 11.59
N SER A 32 -27.14 -25.55 12.39
CA SER A 32 -27.34 -26.20 13.70
C SER A 32 -26.36 -25.67 14.74
N PHE A 33 -26.88 -25.16 15.86
CA PHE A 33 -26.11 -24.82 17.05
C PHE A 33 -26.07 -26.03 17.99
N SER A 34 -24.91 -26.31 18.58
CA SER A 34 -24.79 -27.13 19.78
C SER A 34 -23.78 -26.51 20.73
N ASN A 35 -24.26 -26.15 21.91
CA ASN A 35 -23.47 -25.75 23.07
C ASN A 35 -22.75 -26.98 23.63
N ASP A 36 -21.46 -26.86 23.90
CA ASP A 36 -20.82 -27.50 25.05
C ASP A 36 -19.64 -26.64 25.50
N ALA A 37 -19.63 -26.31 26.79
CA ALA A 37 -18.72 -25.37 27.40
C ALA A 37 -17.59 -26.08 28.17
N THR A 38 -16.35 -25.71 27.81
CA THR A 38 -15.11 -25.61 28.63
C THR A 38 -14.50 -26.92 29.19
N PRO A 39 -13.18 -27.01 29.44
CA PRO A 39 -12.27 -25.92 29.82
C PRO A 39 -10.90 -25.91 29.13
N GLU A 40 -10.32 -24.72 28.95
CA GLU A 40 -8.95 -24.41 29.41
C GLU A 40 -8.46 -23.05 28.87
N ALA A 41 -7.62 -22.44 29.71
CA ALA A 41 -7.04 -21.11 29.65
C ALA A 41 -6.77 -20.57 28.24
N ILE A 42 -7.59 -19.62 27.82
CA ILE A 42 -7.18 -18.63 26.84
C ILE A 42 -7.26 -17.28 27.54
N GLU A 43 -6.20 -16.94 28.26
CA GLU A 43 -5.95 -15.55 28.63
C GLU A 43 -5.44 -14.81 27.38
N ASN A 44 -6.30 -14.68 26.37
CA ASN A 44 -6.13 -13.71 25.29
C ASN A 44 -6.97 -12.50 25.68
N LYS A 45 -6.38 -11.57 26.41
CA LYS A 45 -6.82 -10.18 26.38
C LYS A 45 -5.70 -9.35 25.75
N PRO A 46 -6.08 -8.52 24.78
CA PRO A 46 -6.53 -7.19 25.20
C PRO A 46 -8.04 -7.08 24.99
N ALA A 47 -8.78 -7.00 26.11
CA ALA A 47 -10.16 -6.52 26.03
C ALA A 47 -10.10 -5.01 26.24
N SER A 48 -10.21 -4.31 25.11
CA SER A 48 -10.33 -2.86 24.93
C SER A 48 -9.19 -2.01 25.51
N ASP A 49 -8.10 -1.98 24.74
CA ASP A 49 -7.01 -1.00 24.64
C ASP A 49 -6.49 -1.18 23.19
N LEU A 50 -6.68 -0.20 22.30
CA LEU A 50 -6.64 -0.37 20.83
C LEU A 50 -5.22 -0.61 20.25
N ALA A 51 -4.59 -1.75 20.57
CA ALA A 51 -3.39 -2.22 19.91
C ALA A 51 -3.75 -2.92 18.58
N ILE A 52 -3.02 -2.60 17.51
CA ILE A 52 -3.19 -3.28 16.22
C ILE A 52 -2.52 -4.65 16.30
N ASP A 53 -3.31 -5.72 16.10
CA ASP A 53 -2.84 -7.10 16.01
C ASP A 53 -3.13 -7.67 14.61
N LEU A 54 -2.06 -8.03 13.91
CA LEU A 54 -2.06 -8.62 12.58
C LEU A 54 -1.41 -10.02 12.58
N ARG A 55 -1.28 -10.68 13.75
CA ARG A 55 -0.75 -12.04 13.82
C ARG A 55 -1.58 -12.99 12.95
N GLY A 56 -0.87 -13.85 12.21
CA GLY A 56 -1.48 -14.78 11.25
C GLY A 56 -1.96 -14.13 9.95
N LYS A 57 -1.74 -12.81 9.77
CA LYS A 57 -2.00 -12.12 8.51
C LYS A 57 -0.76 -12.04 7.65
N ARG A 58 -0.94 -12.20 6.34
CA ARG A 58 0.13 -12.07 5.35
C ARG A 58 0.00 -10.77 4.58
N ALA A 59 1.07 -9.99 4.59
CA ALA A 59 1.15 -8.73 3.87
C ALA A 59 2.13 -8.83 2.71
N PHE A 60 1.66 -8.53 1.51
CA PHE A 60 2.49 -8.39 0.31
C PHE A 60 2.71 -6.90 0.01
N ILE A 61 3.96 -6.45 0.06
CA ILE A 61 4.34 -5.06 -0.22
C ILE A 61 5.02 -5.03 -1.58
N ALA A 62 4.33 -4.49 -2.58
CA ALA A 62 4.83 -4.29 -3.93
C ALA A 62 5.65 -2.98 -4.02
N GLY A 63 6.59 -2.92 -4.96
CA GLY A 63 7.39 -1.72 -5.25
C GLY A 63 8.46 -1.39 -4.20
N LEU A 64 8.85 -2.33 -3.33
CA LEU A 64 9.84 -2.06 -2.29
C LEU A 64 11.26 -2.10 -2.87
N ALA A 65 11.86 -0.92 -3.06
CA ALA A 65 13.18 -0.78 -3.69
C ALA A 65 14.33 -0.46 -2.71
N ASP A 66 14.01 0.08 -1.53
CA ASP A 66 14.98 0.54 -0.53
C ASP A 66 14.48 0.38 0.92
N THR A 67 15.31 0.77 1.89
CA THR A 67 15.03 0.68 3.33
C THR A 67 14.62 2.01 3.97
N LYS A 68 14.28 3.03 3.18
CA LYS A 68 14.08 4.41 3.65
C LYS A 68 12.77 5.04 3.19
N GLY A 69 12.15 4.52 2.13
CA GLY A 69 10.87 4.97 1.61
C GLY A 69 9.67 4.40 2.36
N TYR A 70 8.48 4.80 1.91
CA TYR A 70 7.22 4.41 2.54
C TYR A 70 6.97 2.90 2.55
N GLY A 71 7.33 2.18 1.48
CA GLY A 71 7.18 0.71 1.45
C GLY A 71 7.90 0.02 2.61
N TRP A 72 9.10 0.49 2.96
CA TRP A 72 9.85 -0.05 4.10
C TRP A 72 9.19 0.27 5.44
N ALA A 73 8.79 1.51 5.65
CA ALA A 73 8.14 1.91 6.90
C ALA A 73 6.79 1.22 7.11
N ILE A 74 6.01 1.03 6.03
CA ILE A 74 4.78 0.24 6.05
C ILE A 74 5.10 -1.22 6.41
N SER A 75 6.14 -1.81 5.80
CA SER A 75 6.58 -3.17 6.13
C SER A 75 6.93 -3.31 7.63
N LYS A 76 7.67 -2.35 8.20
CA LYS A 76 8.01 -2.35 9.63
C LYS A 76 6.78 -2.20 10.52
N ALA A 77 5.84 -1.32 10.17
CA ALA A 77 4.62 -1.14 10.95
C ALA A 77 3.74 -2.40 10.95
N LEU A 78 3.57 -3.03 9.79
CA LEU A 78 2.82 -4.29 9.66
C LEU A 78 3.51 -5.45 10.40
N ALA A 79 4.84 -5.54 10.32
CA ALA A 79 5.62 -6.53 11.06
C ALA A 79 5.57 -6.31 12.57
N ALA A 80 5.60 -5.05 13.02
CA ALA A 80 5.46 -4.71 14.44
C ALA A 80 4.10 -5.11 15.00
N ALA A 81 3.04 -5.07 14.17
CA ALA A 81 1.73 -5.61 14.48
C ALA A 81 1.63 -7.15 14.36
N GLY A 82 2.70 -7.84 13.92
CA GLY A 82 2.77 -9.30 13.86
C GLY A 82 2.44 -9.93 12.50
N ALA A 83 2.30 -9.14 11.43
CA ALA A 83 2.06 -9.67 10.08
C ALA A 83 3.30 -10.37 9.49
N GLU A 84 3.07 -11.43 8.70
CA GLU A 84 4.08 -12.07 7.86
C GLU A 84 4.34 -11.21 6.62
N ILE A 85 5.57 -10.71 6.46
CA ILE A 85 5.94 -9.80 5.38
C ILE A 85 6.49 -10.55 4.17
N LEU A 86 5.84 -10.33 3.02
CA LEU A 86 6.25 -10.73 1.67
C LEU A 86 6.53 -9.46 0.86
N VAL A 87 7.55 -9.50 0.02
CA VAL A 87 7.98 -8.32 -0.74
C VAL A 87 7.98 -8.61 -2.23
N GLY A 88 7.38 -7.71 -3.01
CA GLY A 88 7.60 -7.57 -4.45
C GLY A 88 8.56 -6.42 -4.71
N THR A 89 9.60 -6.65 -5.50
CA THR A 89 10.58 -5.63 -5.88
C THR A 89 10.84 -5.66 -7.38
N SER A 90 11.19 -4.52 -7.98
CA SER A 90 11.44 -4.45 -9.42
C SER A 90 12.51 -5.43 -9.85
N VAL A 91 12.40 -6.03 -11.04
CA VAL A 91 13.38 -7.00 -11.55
C VAL A 91 14.81 -6.42 -11.50
N LEU A 92 14.96 -5.13 -11.80
CA LEU A 92 16.23 -4.41 -11.71
C LEU A 92 16.75 -4.28 -10.27
N ALA A 93 15.87 -4.02 -9.30
CA ALA A 93 16.22 -3.96 -7.88
C ALA A 93 16.50 -5.35 -7.30
N PHE A 94 15.85 -6.40 -7.83
CA PHE A 94 16.07 -7.79 -7.46
C PHE A 94 17.44 -8.29 -7.92
N GLN A 95 17.84 -7.94 -9.15
CA GLN A 95 19.12 -8.35 -9.74
C GLN A 95 20.32 -7.55 -9.18
N LYS A 96 20.10 -6.31 -8.76
CA LYS A 96 21.12 -5.53 -8.03
C LYS A 96 21.15 -5.97 -6.56
N VAL A 97 22.30 -5.79 -5.92
CA VAL A 97 22.71 -6.22 -4.55
C VAL A 97 21.73 -5.84 -3.41
N ASN A 98 20.60 -5.18 -3.67
CA ASN A 98 19.59 -4.77 -2.70
C ASN A 98 18.80 -5.94 -2.08
N CYS A 99 18.63 -7.09 -2.74
CA CYS A 99 18.04 -8.27 -2.07
C CYS A 99 18.83 -8.70 -0.82
N SER A 100 20.15 -8.50 -0.82
CA SER A 100 20.97 -8.72 0.37
C SER A 100 20.78 -7.65 1.44
N LEU A 101 20.45 -6.41 1.10
CA LEU A 101 20.13 -5.35 2.08
C LEU A 101 18.74 -5.50 2.67
N LEU A 102 17.77 -5.97 1.88
CA LEU A 102 16.41 -6.26 2.35
C LEU A 102 16.40 -7.46 3.32
N CYS A 103 17.12 -8.53 2.97
CA CYS A 103 17.17 -9.75 3.78
C CYS A 103 18.30 -9.78 4.83
N ARG A 104 19.38 -9.01 4.66
CA ARG A 104 20.60 -9.01 5.50
C ARG A 104 21.06 -7.61 5.90
N GLY A 105 20.17 -6.62 5.88
CA GLY A 105 20.44 -5.29 6.44
C GLY A 105 20.98 -5.38 7.87
N SER A 106 21.72 -4.35 8.30
CA SER A 106 22.25 -4.27 9.67
C SER A 106 21.13 -4.47 10.70
N GLU A 107 21.46 -5.02 11.87
CA GLU A 107 20.46 -5.32 12.91
C GLU A 107 19.56 -4.12 13.23
N GLU A 108 20.13 -2.91 13.23
CA GLU A 108 19.43 -1.65 13.48
C GLU A 108 18.27 -1.39 12.49
N ILE A 109 18.47 -1.65 11.19
CA ILE A 109 17.47 -1.30 10.16
C ILE A 109 16.24 -2.20 10.29
N LEU A 110 16.45 -3.47 10.67
CA LEU A 110 15.41 -4.47 10.82
C LEU A 110 14.80 -4.50 12.24
N GLN A 111 15.35 -3.77 13.20
CA GLN A 111 14.83 -3.74 14.57
C GLN A 111 13.45 -3.09 14.61
N LEU A 112 12.50 -3.77 15.23
CA LEU A 112 11.14 -3.31 15.50
C LEU A 112 11.09 -2.63 16.87
N PRO A 113 10.08 -1.78 17.15
CA PRO A 113 9.92 -1.12 18.44
C PRO A 113 9.86 -2.09 19.63
N SER A 114 9.40 -3.32 19.42
CA SER A 114 9.38 -4.39 20.43
C SER A 114 10.76 -4.98 20.75
N GLY A 115 11.82 -4.54 20.07
CA GLY A 115 13.16 -5.10 20.16
C GLY A 115 13.37 -6.35 19.30
N SER A 116 12.31 -6.92 18.73
CA SER A 116 12.39 -8.04 17.79
C SER A 116 12.84 -7.58 16.39
N ARG A 117 13.23 -8.53 15.53
CA ARG A 117 13.71 -8.26 14.17
C ARG A 117 12.61 -8.53 13.14
N MET A 118 12.35 -7.57 12.25
CA MET A 118 11.50 -7.77 11.07
C MET A 118 12.07 -8.89 10.21
N LYS A 119 11.21 -9.86 9.85
CA LYS A 119 11.56 -10.97 8.97
C LYS A 119 10.80 -10.85 7.65
N ILE A 120 11.55 -10.68 6.57
CA ILE A 120 11.02 -10.83 5.21
C ILE A 120 11.03 -12.32 4.89
N HIS A 121 9.85 -12.89 4.65
CA HIS A 121 9.71 -14.34 4.45
C HIS A 121 10.09 -14.76 3.03
N LYS A 122 9.74 -13.92 2.05
CA LYS A 122 10.06 -14.14 0.65
C LYS A 122 10.11 -12.82 -0.10
N VAL A 123 11.00 -12.75 -1.09
CA VAL A 123 11.08 -11.65 -2.05
C VAL A 123 10.76 -12.22 -3.43
N TYR A 124 9.86 -11.55 -4.14
CA TYR A 124 9.48 -11.83 -5.51
C TYR A 124 9.97 -10.70 -6.41
N ALA A 125 10.52 -11.06 -7.56
CA ALA A 125 10.77 -10.10 -8.62
C ALA A 125 9.43 -9.80 -9.30
N LEU A 126 9.00 -8.55 -9.29
CA LEU A 126 7.75 -8.06 -9.88
C LEU A 126 8.13 -6.96 -10.87
N GLU A 127 7.49 -6.88 -12.03
CA GLU A 127 7.72 -5.77 -12.95
C GLU A 127 6.88 -4.56 -12.53
N ALA A 128 7.55 -3.41 -12.38
CA ALA A 128 6.96 -2.20 -11.83
C ALA A 128 6.29 -1.34 -12.91
N ALA A 129 6.89 -1.30 -14.10
CA ALA A 129 6.37 -0.58 -15.25
C ALA A 129 5.78 -1.58 -16.24
N ILE A 130 4.47 -1.55 -16.42
CA ILE A 130 3.78 -2.37 -17.43
C ILE A 130 3.76 -1.58 -18.73
N ASP A 131 4.80 -1.76 -19.54
CA ASP A 131 4.95 -1.09 -20.83
C ASP A 131 4.48 -1.98 -21.99
N ASN A 132 4.52 -3.29 -21.80
CA ASN A 132 4.20 -4.28 -22.83
C ASN A 132 3.37 -5.46 -22.27
N PRO A 133 2.73 -6.27 -23.15
CA PRO A 133 1.96 -7.44 -22.71
C PRO A 133 2.78 -8.55 -22.03
N GLU A 134 4.09 -8.61 -22.24
CA GLU A 134 4.98 -9.59 -21.60
C GLU A 134 5.18 -9.25 -20.12
N ASP A 135 5.26 -7.96 -19.77
CA ASP A 135 5.31 -7.50 -18.38
C ASP A 135 4.07 -7.93 -17.59
N VAL A 136 2.90 -7.92 -18.24
CA VAL A 136 1.65 -8.44 -17.66
C VAL A 136 1.76 -9.94 -17.41
N ALA A 137 2.18 -10.72 -18.41
CA ALA A 137 2.32 -12.17 -18.29
C ALA A 137 3.33 -12.56 -17.19
N TYR A 138 4.44 -11.83 -17.08
CA TYR A 138 5.42 -12.03 -16.02
C TYR A 138 4.82 -11.79 -14.63
N ASN A 139 4.07 -10.71 -14.47
CA ASN A 139 3.40 -10.40 -13.20
C ASN A 139 2.31 -11.43 -12.87
N GLU A 140 1.60 -12.00 -13.85
CA GLU A 140 0.69 -13.12 -13.66
C GLU A 140 1.42 -14.38 -13.14
N GLU A 141 2.62 -14.69 -13.63
CA GLU A 141 3.44 -15.80 -13.14
C GLU A 141 3.86 -15.58 -11.67
N VAL A 142 4.19 -14.35 -11.30
CA VAL A 142 4.50 -13.99 -9.90
C VAL A 142 3.29 -14.20 -9.01
N VAL A 143 2.10 -13.79 -9.46
CA VAL A 143 0.83 -14.03 -8.75
C VAL A 143 0.60 -15.54 -8.56
N GLN A 144 0.81 -16.37 -9.59
CA GLN A 144 0.70 -17.82 -9.45
C GLN A 144 1.73 -18.39 -8.48
N SER A 145 2.95 -17.86 -8.47
CA SER A 145 4.01 -18.28 -7.54
C SER A 145 3.65 -17.94 -6.09
N VAL A 146 3.15 -16.72 -5.82
CA VAL A 146 2.66 -16.32 -4.49
C VAL A 146 1.51 -17.22 -4.05
N LYS A 147 0.58 -17.52 -4.97
CA LYS A 147 -0.54 -18.43 -4.71
C LYS A 147 -0.06 -19.87 -4.44
N HIS A 148 0.97 -20.35 -5.12
CA HIS A 148 1.53 -21.67 -4.89
C HIS A 148 2.23 -21.76 -3.52
N ASP A 149 3.04 -20.76 -3.19
CA ASP A 149 3.84 -20.74 -1.97
C ASP A 149 2.97 -20.51 -0.71
N TRP A 150 1.94 -19.67 -0.81
CA TRP A 150 1.18 -19.18 0.35
C TRP A 150 -0.34 -19.42 0.28
N GLY A 151 -0.87 -19.77 -0.89
CA GLY A 151 -2.32 -19.94 -1.12
C GLY A 151 -3.06 -18.61 -1.28
N SER A 152 -3.04 -17.77 -0.26
CA SER A 152 -3.69 -16.44 -0.25
C SER A 152 -2.92 -15.45 0.63
N ILE A 153 -3.18 -14.17 0.39
CA ILE A 153 -2.64 -13.05 1.18
C ILE A 153 -3.80 -12.25 1.79
N ASP A 154 -3.57 -11.60 2.93
CA ASP A 154 -4.60 -10.81 3.59
C ASP A 154 -4.50 -9.33 3.25
N ILE A 155 -3.28 -8.84 3.06
CA ILE A 155 -2.98 -7.41 2.90
C ILE A 155 -2.12 -7.22 1.65
N ILE A 156 -2.49 -6.28 0.78
CA ILE A 156 -1.58 -5.76 -0.24
C ILE A 156 -1.30 -4.28 0.03
N VAL A 157 -0.05 -3.89 -0.19
CA VAL A 157 0.38 -2.51 -0.26
C VAL A 157 1.05 -2.31 -1.61
N HIS A 158 0.59 -1.35 -2.41
CA HIS A 158 1.17 -1.08 -3.72
C HIS A 158 1.24 0.41 -4.04
N SER A 159 2.23 0.82 -4.84
CA SER A 159 2.20 2.11 -5.53
C SER A 159 1.65 1.92 -6.94
N ILE A 160 0.97 2.94 -7.45
CA ILE A 160 0.36 2.99 -8.80
C ILE A 160 1.25 2.38 -9.87
N GLU A 161 0.57 1.71 -10.82
CA GLU A 161 1.04 0.91 -11.98
C GLU A 161 1.27 -0.58 -11.71
N GLU A 162 1.34 -1.02 -10.45
CA GLU A 162 1.64 -2.41 -10.15
C GLU A 162 0.39 -3.31 -9.99
N CYS A 163 0.28 -4.23 -10.95
CA CYS A 163 -0.38 -5.55 -10.93
C CYS A 163 -1.78 -5.64 -10.26
N PRO A 164 -2.86 -5.25 -10.96
CA PRO A 164 -4.23 -5.51 -10.52
C PRO A 164 -4.53 -7.01 -10.33
N GLU A 165 -3.75 -7.92 -10.92
CA GLU A 165 -3.92 -9.36 -10.72
C GLU A 165 -3.58 -9.83 -9.30
N VAL A 166 -2.65 -9.17 -8.58
CA VAL A 166 -2.34 -9.51 -7.18
C VAL A 166 -3.54 -9.25 -6.27
N VAL A 167 -4.42 -8.30 -6.66
CA VAL A 167 -5.66 -8.00 -5.93
C VAL A 167 -6.59 -9.21 -5.85
N ALA A 168 -6.51 -10.14 -6.82
CA ALA A 168 -7.32 -11.35 -6.83
C ALA A 168 -6.93 -12.37 -5.75
N LEU A 169 -5.77 -12.23 -5.10
CA LEU A 169 -5.32 -13.11 -4.01
C LEU A 169 -5.69 -12.61 -2.61
N ILE A 170 -6.36 -11.47 -2.51
CA ILE A 170 -6.56 -10.74 -1.26
C ILE A 170 -7.79 -11.25 -0.52
N GLY A 171 -7.64 -11.51 0.77
CA GLY A 171 -8.75 -11.85 1.67
C GLY A 171 -9.13 -10.73 2.65
N GLY A 172 -8.44 -9.58 2.64
CA GLY A 172 -8.59 -8.55 3.69
C GLY A 172 -8.60 -7.12 3.18
N SER A 173 -7.41 -6.50 3.03
CA SER A 173 -7.26 -5.06 2.82
C SER A 173 -6.25 -4.74 1.73
N ALA A 174 -6.64 -3.88 0.80
CA ALA A 174 -5.76 -3.29 -0.19
C ALA A 174 -5.51 -1.81 0.10
N ILE A 175 -4.24 -1.43 0.09
CA ILE A 175 -3.78 -0.07 0.39
C ILE A 175 -2.87 0.40 -0.74
N SER A 176 -3.11 1.62 -1.23
CA SER A 176 -2.23 2.23 -2.23
C SER A 176 -1.73 3.62 -1.83
N LEU A 177 -0.71 4.11 -2.52
CA LEU A 177 -0.12 5.44 -2.27
C LEU A 177 -0.38 6.43 -3.42
N THR A 178 -1.04 7.54 -3.07
CA THR A 178 -1.27 8.70 -3.94
C THR A 178 -0.56 9.94 -3.38
N TYR A 179 -0.72 11.06 -4.07
CA TYR A 179 -0.19 12.37 -3.68
C TYR A 179 -1.18 13.47 -4.07
N THR A 180 -1.22 14.57 -3.32
CA THR A 180 -2.17 15.69 -3.50
C THR A 180 -2.18 16.29 -4.91
N ALA A 181 -1.14 16.02 -5.71
CA ALA A 181 -1.11 16.40 -7.11
C ALA A 181 -2.28 15.83 -7.93
N SER A 182 -2.90 14.74 -7.48
CA SER A 182 -4.13 14.19 -8.07
C SER A 182 -5.31 15.17 -8.10
N GLN A 183 -5.39 16.05 -7.11
CA GLN A 183 -6.51 16.97 -6.89
C GLN A 183 -6.14 18.43 -7.14
N SER A 184 -4.86 18.76 -7.06
CA SER A 184 -4.35 20.13 -7.19
C SER A 184 -3.07 20.17 -8.00
N ILE A 185 -2.83 21.27 -8.70
CA ILE A 185 -1.62 21.41 -9.52
C ILE A 185 -0.41 21.61 -8.61
N ILE A 186 0.57 20.71 -8.71
CA ILE A 186 1.89 20.88 -8.11
C ILE A 186 2.91 21.15 -9.23
N PRO A 187 3.41 22.39 -9.38
CA PRO A 187 4.36 22.73 -10.44
C PRO A 187 5.62 21.86 -10.36
N GLY A 188 5.94 21.14 -11.45
CA GLY A 188 7.06 20.19 -11.49
C GLY A 188 6.67 18.72 -11.25
N TYR A 189 5.46 18.46 -10.74
CA TYR A 189 4.87 17.11 -10.66
C TYR A 189 4.14 16.74 -11.97
N GLY A 190 4.80 16.99 -13.11
CA GLY A 190 4.26 16.81 -14.45
C GLY A 190 4.51 15.42 -15.04
N GLY A 191 4.26 15.25 -16.34
CA GLY A 191 4.62 14.03 -17.08
C GLY A 191 3.65 12.85 -16.96
N GLY A 192 2.36 13.11 -16.71
CA GLY A 192 1.34 12.06 -16.61
C GLY A 192 1.17 11.45 -15.21
N MET A 193 2.10 11.70 -14.27
CA MET A 193 1.99 11.23 -12.89
C MET A 193 0.76 11.77 -12.17
N THR A 194 0.43 13.06 -12.37
CA THR A 194 -0.77 13.69 -11.81
C THR A 194 -2.05 12.96 -12.25
N SER A 195 -2.19 12.69 -13.56
CA SER A 195 -3.34 11.96 -14.10
C SER A 195 -3.37 10.51 -13.62
N ALA A 196 -2.21 9.86 -13.49
CA ALA A 196 -2.12 8.51 -12.94
C ALA A 196 -2.57 8.47 -11.46
N LYS A 197 -2.14 9.44 -10.64
CA LYS A 197 -2.58 9.60 -9.24
C LYS A 197 -4.10 9.79 -9.15
N ALA A 198 -4.67 10.64 -10.01
CA ALA A 198 -6.11 10.86 -10.06
C ALA A 198 -6.89 9.60 -10.52
N ALA A 199 -6.35 8.86 -11.50
CA ALA A 199 -6.92 7.60 -11.95
C ALA A 199 -6.95 6.55 -10.82
N LEU A 200 -5.85 6.38 -10.08
CA LEU A 200 -5.82 5.48 -8.92
C LEU A 200 -6.88 5.84 -7.87
N GLU A 201 -7.02 7.12 -7.52
CA GLU A 201 -8.04 7.53 -6.55
C GLU A 201 -9.46 7.22 -7.04
N SER A 202 -9.68 7.28 -8.35
CA SER A 202 -10.92 6.82 -8.97
C SER A 202 -11.09 5.30 -8.89
N ASP A 203 -10.06 4.55 -9.29
CA ASP A 203 -10.06 3.09 -9.28
C ASP A 203 -10.23 2.54 -7.87
N THR A 204 -9.69 3.22 -6.85
CA THR A 204 -9.89 2.90 -5.42
C THR A 204 -11.37 2.78 -5.09
N ARG A 205 -12.20 3.71 -5.56
CA ARG A 205 -13.65 3.71 -5.29
C ARG A 205 -14.37 2.61 -6.05
N VAL A 206 -13.99 2.38 -7.30
CA VAL A 206 -14.57 1.32 -8.14
C VAL A 206 -14.24 -0.06 -7.56
N LEU A 207 -12.97 -0.30 -7.24
CA LEU A 207 -12.48 -1.54 -6.64
C LEU A 207 -13.06 -1.77 -5.24
N ALA A 208 -13.19 -0.73 -4.42
CA ALA A 208 -13.86 -0.84 -3.12
C ALA A 208 -15.30 -1.37 -3.25
N PHE A 209 -16.03 -0.93 -4.28
CA PHE A 209 -17.37 -1.44 -4.56
C PHE A 209 -17.32 -2.89 -5.08
N GLU A 210 -16.53 -3.15 -6.12
CA GLU A 210 -16.51 -4.47 -6.76
C GLU A 210 -15.93 -5.58 -5.86
N ALA A 211 -14.75 -5.36 -5.31
CA ALA A 211 -14.06 -6.31 -4.44
C ALA A 211 -14.75 -6.46 -3.08
N GLY A 212 -15.29 -5.36 -2.55
CA GLY A 212 -16.08 -5.37 -1.32
C GLY A 212 -17.35 -6.23 -1.46
N ARG A 213 -18.08 -6.12 -2.58
CA ARG A 213 -19.31 -6.91 -2.80
C ARG A 213 -19.03 -8.38 -3.09
N ARG A 214 -17.93 -8.70 -3.78
CA ARG A 214 -17.61 -10.09 -4.17
C ARG A 214 -16.91 -10.86 -3.05
N GLN A 215 -15.96 -10.22 -2.36
CA GLN A 215 -14.99 -10.90 -1.50
C GLN A 215 -14.86 -10.26 -0.11
N GLY A 216 -15.56 -9.15 0.16
CA GLY A 216 -15.45 -8.45 1.44
C GLY A 216 -14.14 -7.66 1.61
N ILE A 217 -13.41 -7.42 0.52
CA ILE A 217 -12.13 -6.70 0.56
C ILE A 217 -12.36 -5.20 0.73
N ARG A 218 -11.56 -4.57 1.59
CA ARG A 218 -11.50 -3.11 1.72
C ARG A 218 -10.39 -2.56 0.85
N VAL A 219 -10.65 -1.45 0.15
CA VAL A 219 -9.67 -0.83 -0.74
C VAL A 219 -9.56 0.64 -0.37
N ASN A 220 -8.39 1.09 0.06
CA ASN A 220 -8.16 2.47 0.46
C ASN A 220 -6.84 3.00 -0.10
N THR A 221 -6.67 4.31 -0.04
CA THR A 221 -5.49 4.99 -0.56
C THR A 221 -5.00 6.00 0.44
N ILE A 222 -3.68 6.09 0.62
CA ILE A 222 -3.04 7.09 1.47
C ILE A 222 -2.42 8.16 0.57
N SER A 223 -2.85 9.41 0.74
CA SER A 223 -2.20 10.58 0.16
C SER A 223 -1.14 11.08 1.13
N ALA A 224 0.12 10.74 0.86
CA ALA A 224 1.25 11.10 1.71
C ALA A 224 2.04 12.26 1.09
N ASP A 225 2.47 13.21 1.91
CA ASP A 225 3.33 14.31 1.46
C ASP A 225 4.75 13.83 1.11
N PRO A 226 5.60 14.65 0.49
CA PRO A 226 6.96 14.25 0.15
C PRO A 226 7.81 14.09 1.41
N GLN A 227 8.65 13.07 1.43
CA GLN A 227 9.58 12.81 2.53
C GLN A 227 11.03 12.92 2.06
N ARG A 228 11.89 13.46 2.95
CA ARG A 228 13.33 13.40 2.77
C ARG A 228 13.85 11.98 2.99
N ILE A 229 14.44 11.41 1.95
CA ILE A 229 15.18 10.15 2.06
C ILE A 229 16.64 10.47 2.38
N LEU A 230 17.04 10.30 3.65
CA LEU A 230 18.42 10.55 4.11
C LEU A 230 19.43 9.74 3.28
N GLY A 231 20.45 10.40 2.73
CA GLY A 231 21.52 9.75 1.96
C GLY A 231 21.17 9.37 0.50
N ALA A 232 19.94 9.66 0.05
CA ALA A 232 19.64 9.75 -1.38
C ALA A 232 19.87 11.19 -1.85
N LYS A 233 20.26 11.39 -3.11
CA LYS A 233 20.24 12.74 -3.71
C LYS A 233 18.78 13.17 -3.83
N SER A 234 18.30 13.98 -2.89
CA SER A 234 17.00 14.65 -3.03
C SER A 234 17.04 15.50 -4.29
N SER A 235 15.99 15.41 -5.11
CA SER A 235 15.86 16.38 -6.18
C SER A 235 15.51 17.73 -5.55
N VAL A 236 15.99 18.81 -6.17
CA VAL A 236 15.69 20.19 -5.76
C VAL A 236 14.16 20.41 -5.59
N PHE A 237 13.37 19.67 -6.38
CA PHE A 237 11.93 19.63 -6.28
C PHE A 237 11.42 19.09 -4.92
N ILE A 238 11.93 17.94 -4.45
CA ILE A 238 11.48 17.35 -3.17
C ILE A 238 11.82 18.26 -2.00
N ASP A 239 13.02 18.83 -1.98
CA ASP A 239 13.43 19.76 -0.92
C ASP A 239 12.52 20.97 -0.84
N ARG A 240 12.17 21.54 -2.00
CA ARG A 240 11.22 22.65 -2.11
C ARG A 240 9.84 22.28 -1.56
N MET A 241 9.34 21.08 -1.87
CA MET A 241 8.02 20.65 -1.39
C MET A 241 8.00 20.42 0.13
N ILE A 242 9.09 19.88 0.70
CA ILE A 242 9.21 19.70 2.16
C ILE A 242 9.23 21.06 2.86
N GLU A 243 9.99 22.03 2.35
CA GLU A 243 10.01 23.40 2.90
C GLU A 243 8.62 24.06 2.79
N TYR A 244 7.94 23.87 1.66
CA TYR A 244 6.58 24.36 1.47
C TYR A 244 5.61 23.77 2.48
N SER A 245 5.61 22.45 2.66
CA SER A 245 4.75 21.76 3.63
C SER A 245 5.04 22.24 5.05
N SER A 246 6.31 22.27 5.47
CA SER A 246 6.74 22.74 6.80
C SER A 246 6.30 24.19 7.11
N THR A 247 6.27 25.05 6.09
CA THR A 247 5.86 26.45 6.24
C THR A 247 4.34 26.63 6.36
N ASN A 248 3.57 25.82 5.61
CA ASN A 248 2.15 26.08 5.36
C ASN A 248 1.21 25.08 6.03
N ALA A 249 1.65 23.86 6.33
CA ALA A 249 0.82 22.86 6.96
C ALA A 249 0.42 23.28 8.39
N PRO A 250 -0.79 22.90 8.85
CA PRO A 250 -1.23 23.10 10.23
C PRO A 250 -0.22 22.54 11.26
N LEU A 251 0.29 21.33 11.02
CA LEU A 251 1.32 20.72 11.87
C LEU A 251 2.71 21.03 11.31
N LYS A 252 3.45 21.91 11.99
CA LYS A 252 4.76 22.41 11.56
C LYS A 252 5.90 21.46 11.91
N LYS A 253 5.91 20.29 11.29
CA LYS A 253 6.95 19.28 11.43
C LYS A 253 7.21 18.57 10.11
N GLU A 254 8.34 17.88 10.02
CA GLU A 254 8.59 16.98 8.89
C GLU A 254 7.73 15.73 9.04
N LEU A 255 7.15 15.27 7.92
CA LEU A 255 6.39 14.02 7.87
C LEU A 255 7.34 12.83 7.99
N SER A 256 7.08 11.92 8.94
CA SER A 256 7.88 10.70 9.05
C SER A 256 7.25 9.55 8.26
N ALA A 257 8.08 8.67 7.69
CA ALA A 257 7.59 7.43 7.05
C ALA A 257 6.79 6.55 8.02
N GLU A 258 7.12 6.61 9.30
CA GLU A 258 6.44 5.85 10.35
C GLU A 258 4.98 6.27 10.50
N GLU A 259 4.65 7.55 10.31
CA GLU A 259 3.26 8.01 10.34
C GLU A 259 2.42 7.44 9.19
N VAL A 260 3.02 7.34 8.00
CA VAL A 260 2.41 6.67 6.85
C VAL A 260 2.31 5.16 7.11
N GLY A 261 3.34 4.55 7.68
CA GLY A 261 3.36 3.14 8.07
C GLY A 261 2.28 2.79 9.10
N ASN A 262 2.13 3.59 10.15
CA ASN A 262 1.12 3.43 11.18
C ASN A 262 -0.29 3.59 10.61
N THR A 263 -0.48 4.54 9.68
CA THR A 263 -1.76 4.69 8.98
C THR A 263 -2.08 3.47 8.13
N ALA A 264 -1.09 2.91 7.42
CA ALA A 264 -1.26 1.67 6.67
C ALA A 264 -1.60 0.48 7.57
N ALA A 265 -0.93 0.34 8.72
CA ALA A 265 -1.25 -0.69 9.69
C ALA A 265 -2.69 -0.55 10.24
N PHE A 266 -3.11 0.69 10.54
CA PHE A 266 -4.49 0.98 10.94
C PHE A 266 -5.47 0.57 9.86
N LEU A 267 -5.25 0.99 8.61
CA LEU A 267 -6.10 0.65 7.47
C LEU A 267 -6.12 -0.86 7.19
N ALA A 268 -5.03 -1.59 7.46
CA ALA A 268 -4.99 -3.04 7.30
C ALA A 268 -5.73 -3.79 8.42
N SER A 269 -5.86 -3.18 9.61
CA SER A 269 -6.44 -3.79 10.80
C SER A 269 -7.98 -3.86 10.79
N PRO A 270 -8.58 -4.68 11.67
CA PRO A 270 -10.02 -4.68 11.92
C PRO A 270 -10.58 -3.34 12.42
N LEU A 271 -9.73 -2.44 12.94
CA LEU A 271 -10.15 -1.11 13.41
C LEU A 271 -10.67 -0.25 12.25
N ALA A 272 -10.20 -0.48 11.03
CA ALA A 272 -10.67 0.17 9.81
C ALA A 272 -11.74 -0.65 9.07
N SER A 273 -12.43 -1.58 9.75
CA SER A 273 -13.41 -2.49 9.12
C SER A 273 -14.54 -1.81 8.35
N ALA A 274 -14.90 -0.57 8.73
CA ALA A 274 -15.91 0.23 8.03
C ALA A 274 -15.33 1.28 7.06
N ILE A 275 -14.01 1.27 6.81
CA ILE A 275 -13.33 2.24 5.95
C ILE A 275 -12.91 1.54 4.64
N THR A 276 -13.56 1.92 3.54
CA THR A 276 -13.27 1.46 2.18
C THR A 276 -13.63 2.54 1.16
N GLY A 277 -12.92 2.59 0.04
CA GLY A 277 -13.08 3.60 -1.01
C GLY A 277 -12.54 4.99 -0.62
N ALA A 278 -11.78 5.10 0.48
CA ALA A 278 -11.34 6.37 1.03
C ALA A 278 -9.93 6.76 0.59
N VAL A 279 -9.71 8.07 0.46
CA VAL A 279 -8.38 8.67 0.35
C VAL A 279 -8.04 9.34 1.69
N ILE A 280 -7.13 8.73 2.45
CA ILE A 280 -6.70 9.20 3.76
C ILE A 280 -5.46 10.08 3.59
N HIS A 281 -5.54 11.32 4.04
CA HIS A 281 -4.42 12.26 3.94
C HIS A 281 -3.51 12.14 5.15
N VAL A 282 -2.22 11.98 4.88
CA VAL A 282 -1.14 11.93 5.87
C VAL A 282 -0.09 12.95 5.44
N ASP A 283 -0.43 14.22 5.63
CA ASP A 283 0.26 15.37 5.04
C ASP A 283 0.34 16.57 6.01
N ASN A 284 0.30 16.31 7.33
CA ASN A 284 0.26 17.33 8.37
C ASN A 284 -0.92 18.33 8.27
N GLY A 285 -1.96 17.98 7.49
CA GLY A 285 -3.15 18.79 7.25
C GLY A 285 -3.00 19.78 6.10
N LEU A 286 -1.98 19.63 5.25
CA LEU A 286 -1.74 20.53 4.13
C LEU A 286 -2.91 20.56 3.14
N ASN A 287 -3.55 19.41 2.86
CA ASN A 287 -4.71 19.33 1.97
C ASN A 287 -5.91 20.20 2.41
N ALA A 288 -6.07 20.45 3.70
CA ALA A 288 -7.17 21.22 4.25
C ALA A 288 -6.98 22.74 4.07
N MET A 289 -5.79 23.16 3.64
CA MET A 289 -5.44 24.58 3.50
C MET A 289 -6.00 25.15 2.20
N GLY A 290 -6.81 26.22 2.31
CA GLY A 290 -7.32 26.98 1.15
C GLY A 290 -6.42 28.13 0.69
N ALA A 291 -5.44 28.54 1.51
CA ALA A 291 -4.49 29.60 1.21
C ALA A 291 -3.17 29.37 1.94
N VAL A 292 -2.07 29.79 1.32
CA VAL A 292 -0.72 29.70 1.89
C VAL A 292 -0.43 30.86 2.83
N LEU A 293 0.38 30.61 3.86
CA LEU A 293 0.94 31.68 4.67
C LEU A 293 2.09 32.31 3.88
N ARG A 294 2.13 33.64 3.83
CA ARG A 294 3.18 34.38 3.12
C ARG A 294 4.53 34.04 3.75
N SER A 295 5.35 33.25 3.07
CA SER A 295 6.73 32.96 3.49
C SER A 295 7.51 34.26 3.62
N LYS A 296 8.26 34.44 4.72
CA LYS A 296 9.12 35.61 4.96
C LYS A 296 10.15 35.85 3.85
N ASN A 297 10.47 34.82 3.06
CA ASN A 297 11.49 34.88 2.01
C ASN A 297 10.93 34.94 0.58
N GLY A 298 9.61 34.99 0.39
CA GLY A 298 9.01 35.28 -0.92
C GLY A 298 9.53 34.42 -2.09
N ILE A 299 9.61 33.09 -1.92
CA ILE A 299 10.05 32.19 -2.99
C ILE A 299 8.87 31.39 -3.54
N PHE A 300 7.97 32.11 -4.22
CA PHE A 300 7.19 31.56 -5.33
C PHE A 300 7.40 32.49 -6.51
N ARG A 301 8.61 32.42 -7.09
CA ARG A 301 8.87 32.86 -8.46
C ARG A 301 9.18 31.62 -9.30
#